data_AF-A0A5E6ZDJ1-F1
#
_entry.id   AF-A0A5E6ZDJ1-F1
#
_cell.length_a   1.000
_cell.length_b   1.000
_cell.length_c   1.000
_cell.angle_alpha   90.00
_cell.angle_beta   90.00
_cell.angle_gamma   90.00
#
_symmetry.space_group_name_H-M   'P 1'
#
loop_
_entity.id
_entity.type
_entity.pdbx_description
1 polymer ?
#
loop_
_entity_poly.entity_id
_entity_poly.type
_entity_poly.pdbx_seq_one_letter_code
_entity_poly.pdbx_strand_id
1 'polypeptide(L)'
;MSLWASEKGGYYSGAFLSRAFEIMSINKPEIVITYCTQCQWLLRAAWLAQELLSTFAEDLGRVVLEPGTGGVFRITCDGVQIWERKADGGFPEAKVLKQRVRDQIDPQRDLGHNDRAQ
;
A
#
# COMPACT_ATOMS: atom_id res chain seq x y z
N MET A 1 32.33 -53.20 -16.84
CA MET A 1 33.08 -51.99 -17.19
C MET A 1 32.09 -50.86 -17.36
N SER A 2 32.07 -49.98 -16.37
CA SER A 2 31.48 -48.65 -16.41
C SER A 2 31.85 -47.92 -17.70
N LEU A 3 31.03 -46.96 -18.14
CA LEU A 3 31.47 -45.61 -18.54
C LEU A 3 30.26 -44.75 -19.02
N TRP A 4 30.03 -43.68 -18.25
CA TRP A 4 29.33 -42.42 -18.53
C TRP A 4 27.80 -42.31 -18.49
N ALA A 5 27.36 -41.74 -17.36
CA ALA A 5 26.18 -40.89 -17.22
C ALA A 5 26.33 -39.58 -18.04
N SER A 6 25.21 -39.05 -18.55
CA SER A 6 25.04 -37.66 -19.01
C SER A 6 23.53 -37.38 -18.97
N GLU A 7 23.01 -36.80 -17.89
CA GLU A 7 22.82 -35.34 -17.71
C GLU A 7 22.23 -34.65 -18.94
N LYS A 8 20.94 -34.28 -18.87
CA LYS A 8 20.47 -32.93 -19.21
C LYS A 8 19.33 -32.52 -18.27
N GLY A 9 19.72 -31.85 -17.19
CA GLY A 9 18.83 -31.07 -16.35
C GLY A 9 18.17 -29.94 -17.14
N GLY A 10 16.91 -29.68 -16.81
CA GLY A 10 16.08 -28.67 -17.43
C GLY A 10 16.68 -27.27 -17.28
N TYR A 11 16.90 -26.64 -18.43
CA TYR A 11 17.13 -25.21 -18.61
C TYR A 11 15.89 -24.42 -18.19
N TYR A 12 15.68 -24.19 -16.89
CA TYR A 12 14.79 -23.11 -16.44
C TYR A 12 15.59 -21.81 -16.48
N SER A 13 15.51 -21.12 -17.62
CA SER A 13 16.12 -19.82 -17.86
C SER A 13 15.63 -18.78 -16.84
N GLY A 14 16.57 -18.14 -16.12
CA GLY A 14 16.32 -17.09 -15.12
C GLY A 14 15.62 -15.82 -15.65
N ALA A 15 15.36 -15.72 -16.96
CA ALA A 15 14.61 -14.64 -17.59
C ALA A 15 13.11 -14.62 -17.21
N PHE A 16 12.52 -15.78 -16.92
CA PHE A 16 11.10 -15.87 -16.53
C PHE A 16 10.86 -15.39 -15.09
N LEU A 17 11.78 -15.69 -14.17
CA LEU A 17 11.71 -15.24 -12.78
C LEU A 17 11.97 -13.73 -12.67
N SER A 18 12.93 -13.20 -13.44
CA SER A 18 13.20 -11.76 -13.48
C SER A 18 12.03 -10.96 -14.07
N ARG A 19 11.39 -11.46 -15.13
CA ARG A 19 10.20 -10.81 -15.70
C ARG A 19 8.95 -10.95 -14.82
N ALA A 20 8.78 -12.04 -14.10
CA ALA A 20 7.71 -12.18 -13.11
C ALA A 20 7.93 -11.28 -11.89
N PHE A 21 9.16 -11.13 -11.43
CA PHE A 21 9.55 -10.18 -10.37
C PHE A 21 9.32 -8.73 -10.82
N GLU A 22 9.67 -8.41 -12.06
CA GLU A 22 9.44 -7.09 -12.67
C GLU A 22 7.93 -6.82 -12.86
N ILE A 23 7.14 -7.81 -13.29
CA ILE A 23 5.67 -7.69 -13.41
C ILE A 23 4.99 -7.56 -12.03
N MET A 24 5.47 -8.26 -10.99
CA MET A 24 4.99 -8.07 -9.62
C MET A 24 5.43 -6.73 -9.01
N SER A 25 6.54 -6.16 -9.49
CA SER A 25 7.07 -4.85 -9.10
C SER A 25 6.50 -3.67 -9.92
N ILE A 26 5.71 -3.92 -10.98
CA ILE A 26 5.19 -2.88 -11.89
C ILE A 26 3.92 -2.19 -11.36
N ASN A 27 3.16 -2.83 -10.46
CA ASN A 27 1.96 -2.21 -9.92
C ASN A 27 2.29 -1.43 -8.65
N LYS A 28 2.43 -0.10 -8.81
CA LYS A 28 2.47 0.81 -7.67
C LYS A 28 1.22 0.62 -6.79
N PRO A 29 1.37 0.60 -5.45
CA PRO A 29 0.29 0.34 -4.51
C PRO A 29 -0.94 1.24 -4.69
N GLU A 30 -2.12 0.65 -4.49
CA GLU A 30 -3.40 1.34 -4.43
C GLU A 30 -3.81 1.58 -2.98
N ILE A 31 -4.13 2.83 -2.65
CA ILE A 31 -4.85 3.15 -1.41
C ILE A 31 -6.34 3.30 -1.72
N VAL A 32 -7.20 2.70 -0.90
CA VAL A 32 -8.65 2.92 -0.94
C VAL A 32 -9.10 3.50 0.40
N ILE A 33 -9.79 4.65 0.35
CA ILE A 33 -10.42 5.29 1.51
C ILE A 33 -11.93 5.13 1.36
N THR A 34 -12.51 4.14 2.06
CA THR A 34 -13.96 3.95 2.13
C THR A 34 -14.54 4.90 3.17
N TYR A 35 -15.46 5.79 2.80
CA TYR A 35 -16.00 6.83 3.70
C TYR A 35 -17.54 6.88 3.68
N CYS A 36 -18.13 7.14 4.85
CA CYS A 36 -19.57 7.35 4.99
C CYS A 36 -20.02 8.67 4.33
N THR A 37 -20.84 8.58 3.28
CA THR A 37 -21.40 9.76 2.58
C THR A 37 -22.44 10.49 3.44
N GLN A 38 -23.30 9.74 4.13
CA GLN A 38 -24.34 10.28 5.03
C GLN A 38 -23.75 11.06 6.22
N CYS A 39 -22.51 10.75 6.58
CA CYS A 39 -21.81 11.35 7.71
C CYS A 39 -21.03 12.61 7.33
N GLN A 40 -21.08 13.03 6.05
CA GLN A 40 -20.34 14.18 5.52
C GLN A 40 -18.82 14.07 5.68
N TRP A 41 -18.26 12.86 5.55
CA TRP A 41 -16.82 12.62 5.73
C TRP A 41 -15.99 12.74 4.45
N LEU A 42 -16.59 13.13 3.32
CA LEU A 42 -15.89 13.32 2.04
C LEU A 42 -14.69 14.26 2.19
N LEU A 43 -14.86 15.42 2.82
CA LEU A 43 -13.78 16.41 2.95
C LEU A 43 -12.58 15.86 3.72
N ARG A 44 -12.82 15.08 4.76
CA ARG A 44 -11.75 14.43 5.52
C ARG A 44 -11.05 13.35 4.70
N ALA A 45 -11.81 12.52 3.99
CA ALA A 45 -11.27 11.49 3.11
C ALA A 45 -10.42 12.10 1.98
N ALA A 46 -10.91 13.16 1.35
CA ALA A 46 -10.21 13.88 0.30
C ALA A 46 -8.93 14.57 0.81
N TRP A 47 -8.96 15.20 1.98
CA TRP A 47 -7.77 15.79 2.58
C TRP A 47 -6.69 14.72 2.87
N LEU A 48 -7.05 13.59 3.46
CA LEU A 48 -6.10 12.50 3.70
C LEU A 48 -5.55 11.90 2.40
N ALA A 49 -6.37 11.82 1.34
CA ALA A 49 -5.88 11.42 0.02
C ALA A 49 -4.84 12.40 -0.53
N GLN A 50 -5.06 13.71 -0.38
CA GLN A 50 -4.09 14.74 -0.76
C GLN A 50 -2.78 14.62 0.04
N GLU A 51 -2.88 14.38 1.36
CA GLU A 51 -1.71 14.16 2.21
C GLU A 51 -0.88 12.95 1.79
N LEU A 52 -1.52 11.86 1.37
CA LEU A 52 -0.84 10.67 0.87
C LEU A 52 -0.20 10.92 -0.50
N LEU A 53 -0.95 11.50 -1.44
CA LEU A 53 -0.45 11.80 -2.77
C LEU A 53 0.68 12.85 -2.77
N SER A 54 0.68 13.80 -1.83
CA SER A 54 1.78 14.76 -1.69
C SER A 54 3.05 14.15 -1.11
N THR A 55 2.93 13.08 -0.32
CA THR A 55 4.05 12.42 0.36
C THR A 55 4.65 11.29 -0.49
N PHE A 56 3.80 10.53 -1.19
CA PHE A 56 4.14 9.30 -1.89
C PHE A 56 3.85 9.38 -3.40
N ALA A 57 4.01 10.57 -3.99
CA ALA A 57 3.61 10.86 -5.38
C ALA A 57 4.22 9.90 -6.41
N GLU A 58 5.46 9.47 -6.18
CA GLU A 58 6.17 8.57 -7.09
C GLU A 58 5.98 7.10 -6.72
N ASP A 59 5.48 6.80 -5.52
CA ASP A 59 5.39 5.45 -4.98
C ASP A 59 3.98 4.87 -5.13
N LEU A 60 2.93 5.68 -4.93
CA LEU A 60 1.55 5.23 -5.07
C LEU A 60 1.11 5.23 -6.54
N GLY A 61 0.30 4.24 -6.89
CA GLY A 61 -0.31 4.16 -8.21
C GLY A 61 -1.58 5.01 -8.27
N ARG A 62 -2.35 5.00 -7.19
CA ARG A 62 -3.60 5.76 -7.05
C ARG A 62 -4.07 5.79 -5.59
N VAL A 63 -4.87 6.80 -5.29
CA VAL A 63 -5.69 6.86 -4.08
C VAL A 63 -7.16 6.98 -4.51
N VAL A 64 -7.96 6.01 -4.10
CA VAL A 64 -9.38 5.89 -4.46
C VAL A 64 -10.24 6.38 -3.28
N LEU A 65 -11.22 7.23 -3.56
CA LEU A 65 -12.25 7.60 -2.61
C LEU A 65 -13.50 6.76 -2.89
N GLU A 66 -13.78 5.79 -2.02
CA GLU A 66 -14.90 4.87 -2.18
C GLU A 66 -16.10 5.32 -1.30
N PRO A 67 -17.26 5.67 -1.90
CA PRO A 67 -18.46 5.98 -1.14
C PRO A 67 -19.00 4.76 -0.38
N GLY A 68 -19.31 4.93 0.89
CA GLY A 68 -19.95 3.92 1.73
C GLY A 68 -21.03 4.51 2.65
N THR A 69 -21.60 3.66 3.50
CA THR A 69 -22.69 3.99 4.44
C THR A 69 -22.41 3.43 5.84
N GLY A 70 -23.32 3.66 6.80
CA GLY A 70 -23.24 3.00 8.11
C GLY A 70 -22.09 3.48 9.02
N GLY A 71 -21.62 4.71 8.83
CA GLY A 71 -20.52 5.26 9.61
C GLY A 71 -19.18 4.57 9.35
N VAL A 72 -18.99 3.99 8.16
CA VAL A 72 -17.71 3.43 7.73
C VAL A 72 -16.66 4.53 7.53
N PHE A 73 -15.46 4.29 8.03
CA PHE A 73 -14.27 5.01 7.61
C PHE A 73 -13.09 4.03 7.73
N ARG A 74 -12.64 3.52 6.58
CA ARG A 74 -11.61 2.48 6.48
C ARG A 74 -10.62 2.85 5.40
N ILE A 75 -9.35 2.58 5.65
CA ILE A 75 -8.25 2.80 4.71
C ILE A 75 -7.53 1.47 4.49
N THR A 76 -7.37 1.09 3.22
CA THR A 76 -6.63 -0.11 2.83
C THR A 76 -5.52 0.22 1.85
N CYS A 77 -4.42 -0.53 1.89
CA CYS A 77 -3.34 -0.52 0.91
C CYS A 77 -3.27 -1.89 0.23
N ASP A 78 -3.56 -1.97 -1.06
CA ASP A 78 -3.68 -3.23 -1.81
C ASP A 78 -4.53 -4.29 -1.10
N GLY A 79 -5.65 -3.85 -0.50
CA GLY A 79 -6.57 -4.70 0.28
C GLY A 79 -6.16 -4.96 1.72
N VAL A 80 -4.93 -4.64 2.13
CA VAL A 80 -4.46 -4.75 3.53
C VAL A 80 -5.00 -3.57 4.34
N GLN A 81 -5.65 -3.84 5.48
CA GLN A 81 -6.20 -2.80 6.33
C GLN A 81 -5.11 -2.00 7.03
N ILE A 82 -5.09 -0.68 6.76
CA ILE A 82 -4.19 0.30 7.38
C ILE A 82 -4.88 1.01 8.55
N TRP A 83 -6.18 1.27 8.41
CA TRP A 83 -6.99 1.95 9.42
C TRP A 83 -8.46 1.54 9.35
N GLU A 84 -9.11 1.38 10.49
CA GLU A 84 -10.57 1.26 10.61
C GLU A 84 -11.06 2.06 11.81
N ARG A 85 -12.08 2.89 11.60
CA ARG A 85 -12.50 3.89 12.60
C ARG A 85 -12.89 3.34 13.96
N LYS A 86 -13.57 2.19 14.01
CA LYS A 86 -14.00 1.61 15.29
C LYS A 86 -12.83 0.91 15.99
N ALA A 87 -11.99 0.20 15.24
CA ALA A 87 -10.84 -0.55 15.75
C ALA A 87 -9.71 0.36 16.21
N ASP A 88 -9.44 1.44 15.48
CA ASP A 88 -8.33 2.37 15.74
C ASP A 88 -8.78 3.63 16.53
N GLY A 89 -10.01 3.68 17.03
CA GLY A 89 -10.45 4.72 17.96
C GLY A 89 -10.71 6.10 17.34
N GLY A 90 -11.12 6.16 16.07
CA GLY A 90 -11.50 7.42 15.41
C GLY A 90 -10.90 7.59 14.03
N PHE A 91 -10.54 8.83 13.70
CA PHE A 91 -9.92 9.17 12.41
C PHE A 91 -8.41 9.29 12.59
N PRO A 92 -7.62 8.87 11.59
CA PRO A 92 -6.18 8.99 11.70
C PRO A 92 -5.74 10.45 11.60
N GLU A 93 -4.70 10.79 12.35
CA GLU A 93 -3.88 11.94 12.04
C GLU A 93 -3.04 11.67 10.78
N ALA A 94 -2.79 12.70 9.97
CA ALA A 94 -2.04 12.55 8.72
C ALA A 94 -0.64 11.93 8.94
N LYS A 95 0.03 12.33 10.02
CA LYS A 95 1.34 11.77 10.42
C LYS A 95 1.28 10.26 10.60
N VAL A 96 0.38 9.79 11.47
CA VAL A 96 0.22 8.35 11.77
C VAL A 96 -0.19 7.58 10.52
N LEU A 97 -1.06 8.14 9.68
CA LEU A 97 -1.46 7.51 8.43
C LEU A 97 -0.27 7.33 7.48
N LYS A 98 0.55 8.37 7.30
CA LYS A 98 1.75 8.30 6.43
C LYS A 98 2.73 7.25 6.94
N GLN A 99 2.94 7.17 8.26
CA GLN A 99 3.81 6.15 8.85
C GLN A 99 3.30 4.74 8.56
N ARG A 100 2.01 4.46 8.82
CA ARG A 100 1.45 3.12 8.54
C ARG A 100 1.48 2.75 7.06
N VAL A 101 1.26 3.72 6.16
CA VAL A 101 1.40 3.50 4.72
C VAL A 101 2.85 3.21 4.34
N ARG A 102 3.82 3.97 4.86
CA ARG A 102 5.27 3.70 4.67
C ARG A 102 5.63 2.30 5.16
N ASP A 103 5.20 1.94 6.37
CA ASP A 103 5.47 0.62 6.94
C ASP A 103 4.92 -0.53 6.07
N GLN A 104 3.91 -0.26 5.23
CA GLN A 104 3.34 -1.22 4.29
C GLN A 104 4.08 -1.26 2.95
N ILE A 105 4.50 -0.11 2.40
CA ILE A 105 5.00 -0.02 1.01
C ILE A 105 6.53 0.08 0.91
N ASP A 106 7.18 0.69 1.91
CA ASP A 106 8.63 0.86 1.97
C ASP A 106 9.08 1.06 3.44
N PRO A 107 9.18 -0.02 4.24
CA PRO A 107 9.48 0.05 5.67
C PRO A 107 10.81 0.73 6.02
N GLN A 108 11.74 0.84 5.07
CA GLN A 108 13.07 1.38 5.30
C GLN A 108 13.17 2.88 5.01
N ARG A 109 12.15 3.47 4.39
CA ARG A 109 12.12 4.90 4.06
C ARG A 109 12.01 5.77 5.30
N ASP A 110 12.89 6.76 5.41
CA ASP A 110 12.78 7.85 6.40
C ASP A 110 11.72 8.88 5.95
N LEU A 111 10.73 9.14 6.80
CA LEU A 111 9.71 10.19 6.57
C LEU A 111 10.06 11.52 7.26
N GLY A 112 11.27 11.66 7.77
CA GLY A 112 11.78 12.87 8.42
C GLY A 112 11.00 13.21 9.68
N HIS A 113 10.40 14.40 9.70
CA HIS A 113 9.63 14.89 10.86
C HIS A 113 8.43 13.99 11.21
N ASN A 114 7.93 13.18 10.26
CA ASN A 114 6.84 12.26 10.55
C ASN A 114 7.30 11.08 11.42
N ASP A 115 8.58 10.68 11.39
CA ASP A 115 9.10 9.55 12.20
C ASP A 115 9.57 9.97 13.61
N ARG A 116 9.67 11.27 13.87
CA ARG A 116 10.11 11.79 15.18
C ARG A 116 8.91 11.99 16.09
N ALA A 117 9.04 11.65 17.37
CA ALA A 117 8.07 12.06 18.37
C ALA A 117 8.04 13.59 18.43
N GLN A 118 6.85 14.16 18.17
CA GLN A 118 6.52 15.57 18.42
C GLN A 118 5.39 15.57 19.41
#